data_AF-A0AAR2ILA8-F1
#
_entry.id   AF-A0AAR2ILA8-F1
#
_cell.length_a   1.000
_cell.length_b   1.000
_cell.length_c   1.000
_cell.angle_alpha   90.00
_cell.angle_beta   90.00
_cell.angle_gamma   90.00
#
_symmetry.space_group_name_H-M   'P 1'
#
loop_
_entity.id
_entity.type
_entity.pdbx_description
1 polymer ?
#
loop_
_entity_poly.entity_id
_entity_poly.type
_entity_poly.pdbx_seq_one_letter_code
_entity_poly.pdbx_strand_id
1 'polypeptide(L)'
;CWDKSIIIKPADKGSAAVIMDRDSYIKEAERQLNQEEYYKKLPEPIILETVPEVCTILTQLREGGYINKKQESYLMGPDNPRQRFFYLLPKIHKSQESWSIPYEMPPGRPIVSDCGSETYATAEYIKYFLNPISTRHPMCY
;
A
#
# COMPACT_ATOMS: atom_id res chain seq x y z
N CYS A 1 -18.68 -16.78 16.60
CA CYS A 1 -18.21 -17.04 15.21
C CYS A 1 -18.51 -15.80 14.40
N TRP A 2 -17.52 -15.19 13.75
CA TRP A 2 -17.75 -13.98 12.94
C TRP A 2 -18.39 -14.34 11.61
N ASP A 3 -19.37 -13.54 11.16
CA ASP A 3 -19.96 -13.69 9.84
C ASP A 3 -18.90 -13.36 8.77
N LYS A 4 -18.67 -14.32 7.87
CA LYS A 4 -17.70 -14.19 6.78
C LYS A 4 -18.33 -13.54 5.54
N SER A 5 -19.62 -13.27 5.51
CA SER A 5 -20.25 -12.54 4.39
C SER A 5 -20.01 -11.03 4.47
N ILE A 6 -19.58 -10.49 5.61
CA ILE A 6 -19.41 -9.05 5.81
C ILE A 6 -17.94 -8.62 5.78
N ILE A 7 -17.72 -7.38 5.34
CA ILE A 7 -16.45 -6.64 5.42
C ILE A 7 -16.67 -5.37 6.22
N ILE A 8 -15.74 -5.08 7.13
CA ILE A 8 -15.69 -3.85 7.91
C ILE A 8 -14.43 -3.09 7.53
N LYS A 9 -14.57 -1.87 7.04
CA LYS A 9 -13.46 -0.98 6.67
C LYS A 9 -13.70 0.45 7.14
N PRO A 10 -12.65 1.21 7.46
CA PRO A 10 -12.78 2.64 7.65
C PRO A 10 -13.15 3.31 6.32
N ALA A 11 -13.99 4.33 6.38
CA ALA A 11 -14.33 5.16 5.25
C ALA A 11 -13.11 5.97 4.76
N ASP A 12 -13.13 6.30 3.48
CA ASP A 12 -12.09 7.07 2.83
C ASP A 12 -11.91 8.50 3.38
N LYS A 13 -13.02 9.07 3.87
CA LYS A 13 -13.13 10.40 4.49
C LYS A 13 -14.27 10.38 5.52
N GLY A 14 -14.22 11.29 6.49
CA GLY A 14 -15.31 11.51 7.45
C GLY A 14 -15.30 10.60 8.68
N SER A 15 -14.18 9.91 8.96
CA SER A 15 -13.98 9.13 10.20
C SER A 15 -15.07 8.10 10.52
N ALA A 16 -15.76 7.57 9.50
CA ALA A 16 -16.80 6.56 9.65
C ALA A 16 -16.25 5.13 9.48
N ALA A 17 -16.93 4.14 10.05
CA ALA A 17 -16.76 2.73 9.71
C ALA A 17 -17.88 2.31 8.74
N VAL A 18 -17.55 1.47 7.76
CA VAL A 18 -18.50 0.99 6.75
C VAL A 18 -18.58 -0.53 6.86
N ILE A 19 -19.80 -1.02 6.99
CA ILE A 19 -20.14 -2.45 6.94
C ILE A 19 -20.75 -2.69 5.56
N MET A 20 -20.26 -3.68 4.83
CA MET A 20 -20.75 -4.02 3.49
C MET A 20 -20.64 -5.51 3.22
N ASP A 21 -21.36 -5.95 2.19
CA ASP A 21 -21.22 -7.30 1.65
C ASP A 21 -19.80 -7.54 1.10
N ARG A 22 -19.27 -8.73 1.37
CA ARG A 22 -17.94 -9.15 0.94
C ARG A 22 -17.86 -9.28 -0.57
N ASP A 23 -18.89 -9.81 -1.22
CA ASP A 23 -18.85 -10.07 -2.66
C ASP A 23 -18.87 -8.75 -3.43
N SER A 24 -19.69 -7.78 -3.02
CA SER A 24 -19.65 -6.41 -3.58
C SER A 24 -18.32 -5.70 -3.35
N TYR A 25 -17.67 -5.91 -2.18
CA TYR A 25 -16.32 -5.39 -1.92
C TYR A 25 -15.26 -6.00 -2.83
N ILE A 26 -15.29 -7.33 -3.04
CA ILE A 26 -14.36 -8.04 -3.94
C ILE A 26 -14.60 -7.59 -5.37
N LYS A 27 -15.86 -7.46 -5.80
CA LYS A 27 -16.22 -7.01 -7.15
C LYS A 27 -15.68 -5.62 -7.47
N GLU A 28 -15.71 -4.68 -6.51
CA GLU A 28 -15.07 -3.38 -6.70
C GLU A 28 -13.54 -3.48 -6.83
N ALA A 29 -12.90 -4.37 -6.05
CA ALA A 29 -11.46 -4.59 -6.16
C ALA A 29 -11.08 -5.16 -7.53
N GLU A 30 -11.81 -6.17 -8.00
CA GLU A 30 -11.61 -6.78 -9.31
C GLU A 30 -11.90 -5.79 -10.45
N ARG A 31 -12.94 -4.96 -10.33
CA ARG A 31 -13.24 -3.90 -11.30
C ARG A 31 -12.05 -2.96 -11.51
N GLN A 32 -11.30 -2.65 -10.45
CA GLN A 32 -10.09 -1.82 -10.52
C GLN A 32 -8.89 -2.62 -11.04
N LEU A 33 -8.61 -3.79 -10.45
CA LEU A 33 -7.42 -4.60 -10.78
C LEU A 33 -7.44 -5.20 -12.19
N ASN A 34 -8.62 -5.35 -12.80
CA ASN A 34 -8.77 -5.81 -14.18
C ASN A 34 -8.70 -4.67 -15.22
N GLN A 35 -8.41 -3.42 -14.81
CA GLN A 35 -8.14 -2.34 -15.77
C GLN A 35 -6.73 -2.47 -16.33
N GLU A 36 -6.60 -3.11 -17.50
CA GLU A 36 -5.30 -3.38 -18.15
C GLU A 36 -4.54 -2.12 -18.60
N GLU A 37 -5.22 -0.97 -18.69
CA GLU A 37 -4.58 0.33 -18.91
C GLU A 37 -3.67 0.73 -17.72
N TYR A 38 -4.05 0.35 -16.50
CA TYR A 38 -3.36 0.78 -15.27
C TYR A 38 -2.65 -0.36 -14.52
N TYR A 39 -3.11 -1.60 -14.68
CA TYR A 39 -2.60 -2.75 -13.96
C TYR A 39 -2.18 -3.87 -14.91
N LYS A 40 -1.05 -4.50 -14.59
CA LYS A 40 -0.58 -5.72 -15.27
C LYS A 40 -0.44 -6.83 -14.24
N LYS A 41 -1.09 -7.96 -14.50
CA LYS A 41 -0.92 -9.16 -13.67
C LYS A 41 0.51 -9.69 -13.83
N LEU A 42 1.18 -9.93 -12.70
CA LEU A 42 2.48 -10.57 -12.67
C LEU A 42 2.30 -12.10 -12.70
N PRO A 43 3.17 -12.83 -13.42
CA PRO A 43 3.12 -14.29 -13.46
C PRO A 43 3.48 -14.91 -12.10
N GLU A 44 4.43 -14.31 -11.39
CA GLU A 44 4.94 -14.77 -10.09
C GLU A 44 5.27 -13.57 -9.19
N PRO A 45 5.35 -13.76 -7.86
CA PRO A 45 5.84 -12.73 -6.95
C PRO A 45 7.31 -12.38 -7.20
N ILE A 46 7.61 -11.10 -7.39
CA ILE A 46 8.97 -10.59 -7.65
C ILE A 46 9.84 -10.46 -6.38
N ILE A 47 9.36 -10.91 -5.23
CA ILE A 47 10.07 -10.76 -3.95
C ILE A 47 11.40 -11.54 -3.94
N LEU A 48 11.44 -12.65 -4.69
CA LEU A 48 12.64 -13.48 -4.84
C LEU A 48 13.77 -12.78 -5.60
N GLU A 49 13.42 -11.79 -6.43
CA GLU A 49 14.37 -11.00 -7.23
C GLU A 49 14.74 -9.70 -6.52
N THR A 50 13.74 -9.02 -5.97
CA THR A 50 13.88 -7.70 -5.34
C THR A 50 14.66 -7.75 -4.02
N VAL A 51 14.53 -8.80 -3.22
CA VAL A 51 15.31 -8.93 -1.96
C VAL A 51 16.82 -8.96 -2.21
N PRO A 52 17.36 -9.86 -3.08
CA PRO A 52 18.78 -9.84 -3.43
C PRO A 52 19.25 -8.51 -4.03
N GLU A 53 18.42 -7.85 -4.86
CA GLU A 53 18.75 -6.57 -5.47
C GLU A 53 18.92 -5.47 -4.41
N VAL A 54 17.97 -5.36 -3.48
CA VAL A 54 18.03 -4.41 -2.35
C VAL A 54 19.28 -4.68 -1.50
N CYS A 55 19.55 -5.94 -1.15
CA CYS A 55 20.74 -6.31 -0.37
C CYS A 55 22.04 -5.92 -1.09
N THR A 56 22.10 -6.09 -2.40
CA THR A 56 23.26 -5.73 -3.24
C THR A 56 23.49 -4.22 -3.21
N ILE A 57 22.43 -3.43 -3.43
CA ILE A 57 22.50 -1.96 -3.39
C ILE A 57 22.97 -1.47 -2.02
N LEU A 58 22.39 -2.01 -0.93
CA LEU A 58 22.77 -1.61 0.43
C LEU A 58 24.22 -1.95 0.77
N THR A 59 24.70 -3.11 0.30
CA THR A 59 26.10 -3.51 0.46
C THR A 59 27.03 -2.55 -0.26
N GLN A 60 26.71 -2.20 -1.52
CA GLN A 60 27.48 -1.23 -2.31
C GLN A 60 27.50 0.16 -1.65
N LEU A 61 26.37 0.62 -1.11
CA LEU A 61 26.31 1.90 -0.40
C LEU A 61 27.18 1.89 0.86
N ARG A 62 27.24 0.77 1.57
CA ARG A 62 28.09 0.62 2.77
C ARG A 62 29.56 0.56 2.41
N GLU A 63 29.93 -0.18 1.37
CA GLU A 63 31.32 -0.27 0.88
C GLU A 63 31.81 1.07 0.30
N GLY A 64 30.92 1.84 -0.33
CA GLY A 64 31.19 3.20 -0.77
C GLY A 64 31.24 4.24 0.34
N GLY A 65 30.97 3.86 1.60
CA GLY A 65 30.98 4.78 2.75
C GLY A 65 29.79 5.74 2.85
N TYR A 66 28.74 5.53 2.05
CA TYR A 66 27.53 6.35 2.09
C TYR A 66 26.63 6.04 3.30
N ILE A 67 26.69 4.79 3.78
CA ILE A 67 25.99 4.35 4.99
C ILE A 67 26.93 3.53 5.87
N ASN A 68 26.69 3.55 7.17
CA ASN A 68 27.40 2.72 8.14
C ASN A 68 26.74 1.35 8.33
N LYS A 69 27.41 0.44 9.06
CA LYS A 69 26.92 -0.93 9.29
C LYS A 69 25.56 -0.99 9.99
N LYS A 70 25.29 -0.05 10.92
CA LYS A 70 24.01 0.02 11.64
C LYS A 70 22.87 0.44 10.71
N GLN A 71 23.11 1.40 9.83
CA GLN A 71 22.17 1.81 8.80
C GLN A 71 21.91 0.66 7.83
N GLU A 72 22.94 0.01 7.30
CA GLU A 72 22.80 -1.18 6.43
C GLU A 72 21.91 -2.25 7.09
N SER A 73 22.19 -2.59 8.35
CA SER A 73 21.44 -3.62 9.09
C SER A 73 19.96 -3.25 9.29
N TYR A 74 19.64 -1.97 9.50
CA TYR A 74 18.26 -1.52 9.60
C TYR A 74 17.56 -1.51 8.23
N LEU A 75 18.25 -1.04 7.19
CA LEU A 75 17.70 -0.89 5.84
C LEU A 75 17.45 -2.23 5.13
N MET A 76 18.19 -3.28 5.48
CA MET A 76 17.97 -4.65 4.97
C MET A 76 16.58 -5.20 5.31
N GLY A 77 15.90 -4.64 6.32
CA GLY A 77 14.54 -5.05 6.67
C GLY A 77 14.48 -6.44 7.31
N PRO A 78 13.29 -7.07 7.34
CA PRO A 78 13.09 -8.37 7.97
C PRO A 78 13.59 -9.54 7.09
N ASP A 79 14.10 -10.61 7.72
CA ASP A 79 14.54 -11.83 7.03
C ASP A 79 13.43 -12.49 6.19
N ASN A 80 12.18 -12.34 6.62
CA ASN A 80 11.00 -12.84 5.93
C ASN A 80 10.06 -11.65 5.61
N PRO A 81 10.27 -10.97 4.47
CA PRO A 81 9.46 -9.84 4.10
C PRO A 81 8.01 -10.25 3.85
N ARG A 82 7.09 -9.41 4.33
CA ARG A 82 5.65 -9.61 4.18
C ARG A 82 5.23 -9.22 2.77
N GLN A 83 4.40 -10.06 2.14
CA GLN A 83 3.77 -9.70 0.88
C GLN A 83 2.89 -8.44 1.01
N ARG A 84 2.87 -7.65 -0.05
CA ARG A 84 2.03 -6.46 -0.13
C ARG A 84 0.56 -6.85 -0.17
N PHE A 85 -0.26 -6.15 0.61
CA PHE A 85 -1.71 -6.40 0.63
C PHE A 85 -2.46 -5.27 -0.03
N PHE A 86 -3.29 -5.62 -1.02
CA PHE A 86 -4.24 -4.70 -1.61
C PHE A 86 -5.55 -4.66 -0.80
N TYR A 87 -6.05 -3.47 -0.52
CA TYR A 87 -7.39 -3.28 0.04
C TYR A 87 -7.97 -1.93 -0.36
N LEU A 88 -9.27 -1.76 -0.16
CA LEU A 88 -10.01 -0.57 -0.52
C LEU A 88 -10.49 0.17 0.72
N LEU A 89 -10.50 1.51 0.64
CA LEU A 89 -11.25 2.37 1.55
C LEU A 89 -12.53 2.89 0.84
N PRO A 90 -13.73 2.61 1.35
CA PRO A 90 -14.99 3.01 0.71
C PRO A 90 -15.17 4.53 0.65
N LYS A 91 -15.40 5.08 -0.55
CA LYS A 91 -15.61 6.51 -0.80
C LYS A 91 -17.07 6.93 -0.62
N ILE A 92 -17.65 6.71 0.56
CA ILE A 92 -19.07 7.02 0.88
C ILE A 92 -19.42 8.52 0.80
N HIS A 93 -18.43 9.40 0.66
CA HIS A 93 -18.63 10.84 0.44
C HIS A 93 -18.99 11.20 -1.02
N LYS A 94 -19.01 10.22 -1.93
CA LYS A 94 -19.49 10.36 -3.31
C LYS A 94 -21.00 10.17 -3.36
N SER A 95 -21.66 10.78 -4.33
CA SER A 95 -23.12 10.63 -4.49
C SER A 95 -23.47 9.18 -4.81
N GLN A 96 -24.60 8.69 -4.30
CA GLN A 96 -24.96 7.27 -4.37
C GLN A 96 -25.22 6.80 -5.81
N GLU A 97 -25.61 7.71 -6.69
CA GLU A 97 -25.78 7.48 -8.13
C GLU A 97 -24.46 7.18 -8.83
N SER A 98 -23.36 7.77 -8.34
CA SER A 98 -22.02 7.62 -8.92
C SER A 98 -21.24 6.48 -8.28
N TRP A 99 -21.88 5.64 -7.47
CA TRP A 99 -21.24 4.50 -6.85
C TRP A 99 -20.96 3.39 -7.87
N SER A 100 -19.92 2.59 -7.62
CA SER A 100 -19.51 1.51 -8.53
C SER A 100 -20.63 0.52 -8.80
N ILE A 101 -21.45 0.27 -7.77
CA ILE A 101 -22.79 -0.28 -7.91
C ILE A 101 -23.72 0.80 -7.34
N PRO A 102 -24.55 1.47 -8.17
CA PRO A 102 -25.40 2.56 -7.72
C PRO A 102 -26.23 2.18 -6.50
N TYR A 103 -26.22 3.05 -5.48
CA TYR A 103 -26.91 2.86 -4.19
C TYR A 103 -26.48 1.65 -3.35
N GLU A 104 -25.49 0.88 -3.77
CA GLU A 104 -25.08 -0.37 -3.10
C GLU A 104 -23.60 -0.38 -2.70
N MET A 105 -22.69 -0.09 -3.63
CA MET A 105 -21.24 -0.21 -3.40
C MET A 105 -20.49 1.05 -3.84
N PRO A 106 -19.97 1.86 -2.90
CA PRO A 106 -19.19 3.03 -3.24
C PRO A 106 -17.86 2.66 -3.93
N PRO A 107 -17.26 3.58 -4.70
CA PRO A 107 -15.94 3.34 -5.26
C PRO A 107 -14.91 3.19 -4.15
N GLY A 108 -13.93 2.31 -4.34
CA GLY A 108 -12.84 2.12 -3.40
C GLY A 108 -11.66 3.07 -3.67
N ARG A 109 -11.01 3.60 -2.63
CA ARG A 109 -9.63 4.10 -2.76
C ARG A 109 -8.69 2.90 -2.68
N PRO A 110 -7.94 2.57 -3.73
CA PRO A 110 -6.98 1.48 -3.69
C PRO A 110 -5.83 1.83 -2.75
N ILE A 111 -5.50 0.91 -1.85
CA ILE A 111 -4.35 0.99 -0.96
C ILE A 111 -3.54 -0.29 -1.11
N VAL A 112 -2.22 -0.14 -1.28
CA VAL A 112 -1.26 -1.23 -1.21
C VAL A 112 -0.48 -1.05 0.08
N SER A 113 -0.66 -1.96 1.03
CA SER A 113 0.13 -1.98 2.27
C SER A 113 1.51 -2.52 1.96
N ASP A 114 2.50 -1.64 2.06
CA ASP A 114 3.93 -1.97 1.95
C ASP A 114 4.56 -2.31 3.31
N CYS A 115 3.79 -2.29 4.41
CA CYS A 115 4.32 -2.54 5.75
C CYS A 115 4.98 -3.92 5.87
N GLY A 116 6.25 -3.90 6.28
CA GLY A 116 7.05 -5.11 6.48
C GLY A 116 7.55 -5.76 5.18
N SER A 117 7.46 -5.08 4.04
CA SER A 117 8.11 -5.50 2.80
C SER A 117 9.63 -5.31 2.86
N GLU A 118 10.31 -5.83 1.85
CA GLU A 118 11.76 -5.79 1.69
C GLU A 118 12.31 -4.37 1.54
N THR A 119 11.50 -3.42 1.07
CA THR A 119 11.88 -2.01 0.92
C THR A 119 11.30 -1.10 1.99
N TYR A 120 10.47 -1.61 2.91
CA TYR A 120 9.75 -0.80 3.89
C TYR A 120 10.69 0.07 4.75
N ALA A 121 11.75 -0.53 5.31
CA ALA A 121 12.72 0.19 6.13
C ALA A 121 13.46 1.27 5.33
N THR A 122 13.76 0.99 4.06
CA THR A 122 14.37 1.96 3.15
C THR A 122 13.43 3.13 2.87
N ALA A 123 12.15 2.85 2.58
CA ALA A 123 11.14 3.88 2.36
C ALA A 123 10.91 4.73 3.62
N GLU A 124 10.86 4.11 4.80
CA GLU A 124 10.76 4.80 6.09
C GLU A 124 11.96 5.72 6.34
N TYR A 125 13.17 5.22 6.08
CA TYR A 125 14.40 5.99 6.23
C TYR A 125 14.43 7.21 5.32
N ILE A 126 14.10 7.04 4.03
CA ILE A 126 14.01 8.16 3.07
C ILE A 126 12.95 9.17 3.54
N LYS A 127 11.77 8.68 3.93
CA LYS A 127 10.68 9.51 4.43
C LYS A 127 11.09 10.35 5.66
N TYR A 128 11.87 9.78 6.57
CA TYR A 128 12.36 10.51 7.75
C TYR A 128 13.14 11.78 7.37
N PHE A 129 13.98 11.73 6.33
CA PHE A 129 14.72 12.90 5.86
C PHE A 129 13.91 13.83 4.95
N LEU A 130 12.98 13.29 4.16
CA LEU A 130 12.17 14.10 3.24
C LEU A 130 11.03 14.86 3.95
N ASN A 131 10.47 14.30 5.02
CA ASN A 131 9.32 14.88 5.72
C ASN A 131 9.54 16.34 6.19
N PRO A 132 10.66 16.70 6.84
CA PRO A 132 10.89 18.08 7.26
C PRO A 132 11.04 19.08 6.11
N ILE A 133 11.33 18.59 4.91
CA ILE A 133 11.52 19.40 3.70
C ILE A 133 10.17 19.57 2.99
N SER A 134 9.37 18.51 2.90
CA SER A 134 8.06 18.56 2.22
C SER A 134 7.08 19.53 2.88
N THR A 135 7.15 19.70 4.20
CA THR A 135 6.28 20.64 4.95
C THR A 135 6.65 22.12 4.78
N ARG A 136 7.79 22.42 4.13
CA ARG A 136 8.21 23.80 3.86
C ARG A 136 7.68 24.33 2.53
N HIS A 137 7.09 23.46 1.71
CA HIS A 137 6.48 23.89 0.46
C HIS A 137 5.19 24.67 0.76
N PRO A 138 4.99 25.87 0.18
CA PRO A 138 3.85 26.76 0.46
C PRO A 138 2.47 26.22 0.05
N MET A 139 2.34 24.94 -0.29
CA MET A 139 1.09 24.32 -0.77
C MET A 139 0.47 23.33 0.23
N CYS A 140 1.01 23.22 1.44
CA CYS A 140 0.41 22.43 2.51
C CYS A 140 -0.43 23.36 3.41
N TYR A 141 -1.70 23.56 3.05
CA TYR A 141 -2.74 24.11 3.94
C TYR A 141 -3.39 22.98 4.74
#